data_AF-A0A1Y2BB09-F1
#
_entry.id   AF-A0A1Y2BB09-F1
#
_cell.length_a   1.000
_cell.length_b   1.000
_cell.length_c   1.000
_cell.angle_alpha   90.00
_cell.angle_beta   90.00
_cell.angle_gamma   90.00
#
_symmetry.space_group_name_H-M   'P 1'
#
loop_
_entity.id
_entity.type
_entity.pdbx_description
1 polymer ?
#
loop_
_entity_poly.entity_id
_entity_poly.type
_entity_poly.pdbx_seq_one_letter_code
_entity_poly.pdbx_strand_id
1 'polypeptide(L)'
;MPVIKRTALSRTSTSSTISTVSTLVEVPADKHITCEQVLRLNLDRCHTCSTALALPLFTSLSAIHTDTVFQGKKLSIPPITARLKKILTTHVAALSTPLRIVGLLASDDEGSATYATLTQRACERNGVGFEIWHVDSQLDQAELQDARLARFSRISADIKRANDDPTIDGLIVYFPIFGGSLDDALRTLISPLIDVEGVNPESLRTSYSVPPAPLLHELKTEIPKDDPTTDRPEEAINYPCTPLAVVRCLQSIEGMYDMSKPAGQRLTGKIVTILNRSETVGRPLSAMLANESATVYSFDIDTLHILSSHSSVSLSAAGPHCLMAVHDLSSAGCPKRDDVLGVSDIVISAVPSRGFIIPTRNLKQDAVCINLAGESNFDSDVLDRASLYAERVGAVTITCLQVNALILRARRQVSSRDRD
;
A
#
# COMPACT_ATOMS: atom_id res chain seq x y z
N MET A 1 15.05 40.36 -42.05
CA MET A 1 16.37 40.76 -41.51
C MET A 1 16.21 41.03 -40.02
N PRO A 2 17.19 40.69 -39.15
CA PRO A 2 18.56 40.32 -39.46
C PRO A 2 18.88 38.83 -39.20
N VAL A 3 19.40 38.13 -40.20
CA VAL A 3 20.81 37.76 -40.43
C VAL A 3 21.12 36.37 -39.88
N ILE A 4 20.79 35.38 -40.70
CA ILE A 4 21.35 34.02 -40.65
C ILE A 4 22.72 34.11 -41.30
N LYS A 5 23.81 33.92 -40.54
CA LYS A 5 25.14 33.63 -41.11
C LYS A 5 25.32 32.12 -41.15
N ARG A 6 25.23 31.54 -42.35
CA ARG A 6 25.85 30.26 -42.68
C ARG A 6 27.33 30.51 -42.94
N THR A 7 28.20 29.82 -42.21
CA THR A 7 29.58 29.58 -42.62
C THR A 7 29.77 28.08 -42.70
N ALA A 8 29.97 27.57 -43.90
CA ALA A 8 30.49 26.23 -44.13
C ALA A 8 32.02 26.27 -44.06
N LEU A 9 32.63 25.26 -43.45
CA LEU A 9 33.91 24.67 -43.88
C LEU A 9 34.14 23.33 -43.15
N SER A 10 34.94 22.51 -43.81
CA SER A 10 34.97 21.05 -43.83
C SER A 10 35.75 20.35 -42.73
N ARG A 11 35.30 19.11 -42.42
CA ARG A 11 36.02 17.88 -42.02
C ARG A 11 37.35 18.02 -41.25
N THR A 12 37.42 17.40 -40.06
CA THR A 12 38.13 16.11 -39.82
C THR A 12 37.94 15.57 -38.39
N SER A 13 37.80 14.23 -38.31
CA SER A 13 38.20 13.28 -37.25
C SER A 13 37.74 13.42 -35.77
N THR A 14 36.81 12.53 -35.40
CA THR A 14 36.83 11.60 -34.25
C THR A 14 37.31 12.08 -32.87
N SER A 15 36.35 12.31 -31.96
CA SER A 15 36.28 11.72 -30.60
C SER A 15 35.06 12.31 -29.89
N SER A 16 33.99 11.53 -29.73
CA SER A 16 32.77 11.96 -29.06
C SER A 16 32.83 11.62 -27.57
N THR A 17 33.39 12.53 -26.78
CA THR A 17 33.10 12.61 -25.34
C THR A 17 31.74 13.29 -25.19
N ILE A 18 30.71 12.50 -24.86
CA ILE A 18 29.40 13.04 -24.48
C ILE A 18 29.51 13.47 -23.01
N SER A 19 29.57 14.78 -22.76
CA SER A 19 29.24 15.32 -21.43
C SER A 19 27.73 15.41 -21.32
N THR A 20 27.11 14.47 -20.60
CA THR A 20 25.72 14.61 -20.15
C THR A 20 25.71 15.57 -18.95
N VAL A 21 25.37 16.83 -19.21
CA VAL A 21 24.84 17.72 -18.17
C VAL A 21 23.46 17.17 -17.81
N SER A 22 23.34 16.58 -16.62
CA SER A 22 22.06 16.20 -16.03
C SER A 22 21.38 17.47 -15.54
N THR A 23 20.41 17.98 -16.29
CA THR A 23 19.45 18.95 -15.78
C THR A 23 18.43 18.20 -14.94
N LEU A 24 18.58 18.30 -13.61
CA LEU A 24 17.54 17.95 -12.66
C LEU A 24 16.28 18.78 -13.00
N VAL A 25 15.22 18.12 -13.45
CA VAL A 25 13.91 18.75 -13.53
C VAL A 25 13.31 18.64 -12.13
N GLU A 26 13.42 19.71 -11.34
CA GLU A 26 12.54 19.91 -10.19
C GLU A 26 11.10 19.88 -10.68
N VAL A 27 10.31 18.94 -10.17
CA VAL A 27 8.86 18.95 -10.36
C VAL A 27 8.34 20.09 -9.48
N PRO A 28 7.73 21.14 -10.04
CA PRO A 28 7.16 22.22 -9.24
C PRO A 28 6.09 21.64 -8.29
N ALA A 29 6.08 22.11 -7.04
CA ALA A 29 5.13 21.69 -6.00
C ALA A 29 3.64 21.86 -6.43
N ASP A 30 3.38 22.63 -7.48
CA ASP A 30 2.04 23.05 -7.92
C ASP A 30 1.41 22.10 -8.98
N LYS A 31 2.07 21.00 -9.36
CA LYS A 31 1.49 19.99 -10.27
C LYS A 31 1.09 18.72 -9.52
N HIS A 32 -0.21 18.52 -9.31
CA HIS A 32 -0.76 17.25 -8.82
C HIS A 32 -0.41 16.10 -9.78
N ILE A 33 0.55 15.26 -9.39
CA ILE A 33 0.84 13.98 -10.05
C ILE A 33 0.02 12.90 -9.34
N THR A 34 -0.81 12.17 -10.08
CA THR A 34 -1.61 11.06 -9.56
C THR A 34 -0.72 9.85 -9.23
N CYS A 35 -1.16 8.96 -8.33
CA CYS A 35 -0.41 7.73 -8.01
C CYS A 35 -0.16 6.86 -9.25
N GLU A 36 -1.10 6.83 -10.19
CA GLU A 36 -0.92 6.17 -11.48
C GLU A 36 0.15 6.85 -12.34
N GLN A 37 0.21 8.18 -12.35
CA GLN A 37 1.29 8.90 -13.02
C GLN A 37 2.64 8.68 -12.31
N VAL A 38 2.70 8.53 -10.98
CA VAL A 38 3.95 8.15 -10.29
C VAL A 38 4.41 6.77 -10.74
N LEU A 39 3.49 5.80 -10.80
CA LEU A 39 3.78 4.47 -11.36
C LEU A 39 4.27 4.58 -12.81
N ARG A 40 3.56 5.34 -13.67
CA ARG A 40 3.94 5.55 -15.08
C ARG A 40 5.24 6.32 -15.26
N LEU A 41 5.53 7.31 -14.44
CA LEU A 41 6.80 8.07 -14.48
C LEU A 41 7.97 7.20 -14.02
N ASN A 42 7.76 6.34 -13.03
CA ASN A 42 8.73 5.31 -12.66
C ASN A 42 8.97 4.32 -13.82
N LEU A 43 7.96 4.07 -14.67
CA LEU A 43 8.07 3.28 -15.90
C LEU A 43 8.79 4.03 -17.04
N ASP A 44 8.49 5.33 -17.26
CA ASP A 44 9.08 6.11 -18.35
C ASP A 44 10.59 6.35 -18.15
N ARG A 45 11.05 6.40 -16.90
CA ARG A 45 12.50 6.40 -16.58
C ARG A 45 13.19 5.07 -16.91
N CYS A 46 12.42 4.03 -17.24
CA CYS A 46 12.87 2.67 -17.54
C CYS A 46 12.86 2.34 -19.05
N HIS A 47 12.66 3.33 -19.95
CA HIS A 47 12.54 3.15 -21.41
C HIS A 47 13.76 2.55 -22.14
N THR A 48 14.83 2.19 -21.44
CA THR A 48 15.92 1.36 -21.99
C THR A 48 15.69 -0.15 -21.83
N CYS A 49 14.60 -0.60 -21.20
CA CYS A 49 14.34 -2.01 -20.85
C CYS A 49 13.26 -2.72 -21.68
N SER A 50 12.88 -2.20 -22.85
CA SER A 50 11.77 -2.70 -23.69
C SER A 50 11.93 -4.12 -24.26
N THR A 51 13.03 -4.82 -23.98
CA THR A 51 13.30 -6.19 -24.48
C THR A 51 13.23 -7.28 -23.42
N ALA A 52 12.98 -6.98 -22.14
CA ALA A 52 13.13 -7.95 -21.04
C ALA A 52 11.84 -8.50 -20.41
N LEU A 53 10.65 -7.95 -20.71
CA LEU A 53 9.37 -8.56 -20.32
C LEU A 53 9.01 -9.70 -21.30
N ALA A 54 9.91 -10.66 -21.46
CA ALA A 54 9.45 -11.98 -21.84
C ALA A 54 8.52 -12.42 -20.70
N LEU A 55 7.22 -12.62 -20.97
CA LEU A 55 6.38 -13.45 -20.12
C LEU A 55 7.26 -14.63 -19.71
N PRO A 56 7.40 -14.98 -18.41
CA PRO A 56 7.97 -16.28 -18.09
C PRO A 56 7.18 -17.26 -18.96
N LEU A 57 7.88 -17.83 -19.94
CA LEU A 57 7.26 -18.58 -21.02
C LEU A 57 6.36 -19.59 -20.31
N PHE A 58 5.04 -19.45 -20.52
CA PHE A 58 4.02 -20.43 -20.12
C PHE A 58 4.23 -21.70 -20.96
N THR A 59 5.45 -22.25 -20.98
CA THR A 59 5.74 -23.56 -21.51
C THR A 59 5.24 -24.54 -20.46
N SER A 60 3.97 -24.94 -20.60
CA SER A 60 3.39 -26.11 -19.92
C SER A 60 3.53 -26.08 -18.40
N LEU A 61 2.86 -25.12 -17.74
CA LEU A 61 2.54 -25.24 -16.32
C LEU A 61 1.41 -26.26 -16.13
N SER A 62 1.75 -27.55 -16.18
CA SER A 62 0.89 -28.58 -15.59
C SER A 62 1.19 -28.58 -14.09
N ALA A 63 0.27 -28.02 -13.29
CA ALA A 63 0.33 -28.21 -11.86
C ALA A 63 0.20 -29.71 -11.58
N ILE A 64 1.23 -30.31 -10.98
CA ILE A 64 1.13 -31.68 -10.47
C ILE A 64 0.30 -31.58 -9.19
N HIS A 65 -1.01 -31.79 -9.32
CA HIS A 65 -1.88 -31.98 -8.16
C HIS A 65 -1.52 -33.32 -7.55
N THR A 66 -0.87 -33.27 -6.37
CA THR A 66 -0.66 -34.48 -5.58
C THR A 66 -1.85 -34.64 -4.65
N ASP A 67 -2.47 -35.82 -4.63
CA ASP A 67 -3.58 -36.19 -3.72
C ASP A 67 -3.13 -36.36 -2.26
N THR A 68 -2.00 -35.76 -1.88
CA THR A 68 -1.50 -35.82 -0.52
C THR A 68 -2.37 -34.91 0.35
N VAL A 69 -3.06 -35.48 1.33
CA VAL A 69 -3.84 -34.70 2.31
C VAL A 69 -2.89 -33.77 3.06
N PHE A 70 -2.86 -32.53 2.65
CA PHE A 70 -2.07 -31.49 3.27
C PHE A 70 -2.96 -30.76 4.26
N GLN A 71 -2.55 -30.70 5.53
CA GLN A 71 -3.31 -29.99 6.57
C GLN A 71 -2.58 -28.72 6.95
N GLY A 72 -2.97 -27.63 6.29
CA GLY A 72 -2.57 -26.28 6.64
C GLY A 72 -3.05 -25.85 8.03
N LYS A 73 -2.60 -24.65 8.44
CA LYS A 73 -2.98 -24.07 9.73
C LYS A 73 -3.51 -22.65 9.56
N LYS A 74 -4.41 -22.22 10.45
CA LYS A 74 -4.77 -20.80 10.52
C LYS A 74 -3.55 -19.99 10.99
N LEU A 75 -3.29 -18.86 10.34
CA LEU A 75 -2.26 -17.92 10.78
C LEU A 75 -2.70 -17.28 12.10
N SER A 76 -1.88 -17.43 13.14
CA SER A 76 -2.18 -16.87 14.45
C SER A 76 -1.92 -15.37 14.48
N ILE A 77 -2.99 -14.57 14.50
CA ILE A 77 -2.93 -13.10 14.61
C ILE A 77 -2.48 -12.58 15.99
N PRO A 78 -2.87 -13.17 17.14
CA PRO A 78 -2.52 -12.62 18.44
C PRO A 78 -1.01 -12.39 18.67
N PRO A 79 -0.08 -13.32 18.33
CA PRO A 79 1.36 -13.07 18.44
C PRO A 79 1.86 -11.87 17.63
N ILE A 80 1.33 -11.67 16.42
CA ILE A 80 1.67 -10.54 15.55
C ILE A 80 1.27 -9.23 16.23
N THR A 81 0.02 -9.16 16.70
CA THR A 81 -0.48 -7.96 17.39
C THR A 81 0.22 -7.73 18.73
N ALA A 82 0.60 -8.78 19.47
CA ALA A 82 1.32 -8.63 20.74
C ALA A 82 2.71 -7.99 20.52
N ARG A 83 3.43 -8.41 19.47
CA ARG A 83 4.71 -7.81 19.10
C ARG A 83 4.56 -6.33 18.74
N LEU A 84 3.58 -6.01 17.89
CA LEU A 84 3.27 -4.63 17.48
C LEU A 84 2.88 -3.76 18.69
N LYS A 85 1.98 -4.27 19.53
CA LYS A 85 1.50 -3.58 20.74
C LYS A 85 2.61 -3.28 21.72
N LYS A 86 3.52 -4.24 21.97
CA LYS A 86 4.66 -4.02 22.87
C LYS A 86 5.46 -2.78 22.48
N ILE A 87 5.73 -2.64 21.18
CA ILE A 87 6.46 -1.49 20.66
C ILE A 87 5.59 -0.22 20.77
N LEU A 88 4.36 -0.27 20.27
CA LEU A 88 3.39 0.83 20.36
C LEU A 88 3.26 1.39 21.78
N THR A 89 2.98 0.56 22.78
CA THR A 89 2.76 1.00 24.16
C THR A 89 4.02 1.59 24.79
N THR A 90 5.20 1.13 24.37
CA THR A 90 6.47 1.69 24.84
C THR A 90 6.62 3.14 24.36
N HIS A 91 6.35 3.41 23.09
CA HIS A 91 6.42 4.76 22.54
C HIS A 91 5.28 5.67 23.02
N VAL A 92 4.06 5.14 23.15
CA VAL A 92 2.90 5.90 23.69
C VAL A 92 3.18 6.36 25.12
N ALA A 93 3.74 5.48 25.97
CA ALA A 93 4.08 5.83 27.36
C ALA A 93 5.18 6.88 27.49
N ALA A 94 6.01 7.06 26.45
CA ALA A 94 7.08 8.06 26.41
C ALA A 94 6.60 9.45 25.93
N LEU A 95 5.37 9.59 25.45
CA LEU A 95 4.84 10.87 25.00
C LEU A 95 4.50 11.79 26.17
N SER A 96 4.85 13.07 26.04
CA SER A 96 4.52 14.10 27.04
C SER A 96 3.02 14.44 27.10
N THR A 97 2.30 14.24 25.99
CA THR A 97 0.84 14.35 25.93
C THR A 97 0.26 13.10 25.26
N PRO A 98 -0.93 12.63 25.68
CA PRO A 98 -1.54 11.45 25.08
C PRO A 98 -1.72 11.61 23.57
N LEU A 99 -1.66 10.50 22.84
CA LEU A 99 -1.98 10.47 21.42
C LEU A 99 -3.50 10.59 21.26
N ARG A 100 -3.99 11.46 20.37
CA ARG A 100 -5.43 11.63 20.12
C ARG A 100 -5.79 11.32 18.67
N ILE A 101 -6.66 10.36 18.46
CA ILE A 101 -7.17 9.98 17.13
C ILE A 101 -8.67 10.24 17.09
N VAL A 102 -9.15 10.78 15.97
CA VAL A 102 -10.57 10.96 15.69
C VAL A 102 -11.00 9.99 14.60
N GLY A 103 -12.12 9.30 14.84
CA GLY A 103 -12.81 8.50 13.84
C GLY A 103 -14.08 9.17 13.37
N LEU A 104 -14.21 9.41 12.07
CA LEU A 104 -15.39 10.00 11.45
C LEU A 104 -16.29 8.89 10.90
N LEU A 105 -17.41 8.63 11.57
CA LEU A 105 -18.41 7.67 11.16
C LEU A 105 -19.59 8.40 10.52
N ALA A 106 -19.69 8.28 9.20
CA ALA A 106 -20.67 9.00 8.39
C ALA A 106 -21.49 8.08 7.48
N SER A 107 -21.53 6.78 7.75
CA SER A 107 -22.40 5.79 7.09
C SER A 107 -23.28 5.09 8.13
N ASP A 108 -24.44 4.61 7.71
CA ASP A 108 -25.34 3.80 8.54
C ASP A 108 -25.01 2.29 8.40
N ASP A 109 -23.84 1.96 7.82
CA ASP A 109 -23.38 0.58 7.64
C ASP A 109 -22.98 -0.04 8.99
N GLU A 110 -23.61 -1.16 9.33
CA GLU A 110 -23.35 -1.89 10.59
C GLU A 110 -21.91 -2.39 10.67
N GLY A 111 -21.31 -2.73 9.53
CA GLY A 111 -19.90 -3.13 9.43
C GLY A 111 -18.95 -2.00 9.82
N SER A 112 -19.15 -0.81 9.26
CA SER A 112 -18.40 0.41 9.62
C SER A 112 -18.56 0.76 11.10
N ALA A 113 -19.79 0.72 11.64
CA ALA A 113 -20.05 1.03 13.05
C ALA A 113 -19.38 0.01 14.00
N THR A 114 -19.44 -1.28 13.65
CA THR A 114 -18.77 -2.35 14.40
C THR A 114 -17.25 -2.15 14.38
N TYR A 115 -16.68 -1.89 13.19
CA TYR A 115 -15.25 -1.66 13.04
C TYR A 115 -14.79 -0.40 13.78
N ALA A 116 -15.58 0.67 13.79
CA ALA A 116 -15.31 1.88 14.58
C ALA A 116 -15.24 1.59 16.07
N THR A 117 -16.20 0.83 16.59
CA THR A 117 -16.22 0.40 18.01
C THR A 117 -15.01 -0.47 18.36
N LEU A 118 -14.62 -1.38 17.47
CA LEU A 118 -13.42 -2.21 17.66
C LEU A 118 -12.14 -1.36 17.65
N THR A 119 -12.08 -0.36 16.77
CA THR A 119 -10.95 0.58 16.67
C THR A 119 -10.79 1.38 17.95
N GLN A 120 -11.88 1.99 18.43
CA GLN A 120 -11.91 2.76 19.68
C GLN A 120 -11.42 1.92 20.86
N ARG A 121 -12.02 0.74 21.08
CA ARG A 121 -11.64 -0.16 22.18
C ARG A 121 -10.17 -0.58 22.13
N ALA A 122 -9.63 -0.79 20.93
CA ALA A 122 -8.24 -1.16 20.76
C ALA A 122 -7.29 -0.01 21.09
N CYS A 123 -7.64 1.22 20.69
CA CYS A 123 -6.87 2.42 21.01
C CYS A 123 -6.84 2.67 22.52
N GLU A 124 -8.00 2.66 23.18
CA GLU A 124 -8.12 2.87 24.63
C GLU A 124 -7.29 1.87 25.43
N ARG A 125 -7.33 0.58 25.05
CA ARG A 125 -6.54 -0.49 25.69
C ARG A 125 -5.03 -0.27 25.57
N ASN A 126 -4.57 0.45 24.56
CA ASN A 126 -3.15 0.71 24.32
C ASN A 126 -2.73 2.12 24.82
N GLY A 127 -3.60 2.83 25.53
CA GLY A 127 -3.32 4.18 26.05
C GLY A 127 -3.42 5.29 25.00
N VAL A 128 -4.09 5.03 23.88
CA VAL A 128 -4.34 6.01 22.81
C VAL A 128 -5.75 6.57 22.98
N GLY A 129 -5.88 7.90 23.07
CA GLY A 129 -7.17 8.57 23.10
C GLY A 129 -7.88 8.44 21.76
N PHE A 130 -9.15 8.05 21.78
CA PHE A 130 -9.94 7.86 20.57
C PHE A 130 -11.36 8.42 20.74
N GLU A 131 -11.80 9.22 19.78
CA GLU A 131 -13.12 9.83 19.77
C GLU A 131 -13.83 9.53 18.45
N ILE A 132 -15.11 9.15 18.50
CA ILE A 132 -15.92 8.94 17.30
C ILE A 132 -16.80 10.17 17.08
N TRP A 133 -16.61 10.82 15.94
CA TRP A 133 -17.53 11.85 15.45
C TRP A 133 -18.57 11.20 14.57
N HIS A 134 -19.81 11.22 15.04
CA HIS A 134 -20.96 10.82 14.26
C HIS A 134 -21.41 11.98 13.40
N VAL A 135 -21.47 11.77 12.09
CA VAL A 135 -22.09 12.74 11.18
C VAL A 135 -23.54 12.34 11.00
N ASP A 136 -24.45 13.14 11.57
CA ASP A 136 -25.88 12.86 11.55
C ASP A 136 -26.39 12.54 10.13
N SER A 137 -27.05 11.38 10.01
CA SER A 137 -27.72 10.93 8.79
C SER A 137 -29.10 11.57 8.59
N GLN A 138 -29.63 12.30 9.58
CA GLN A 138 -30.91 12.99 9.46
C GLN A 138 -30.77 14.26 8.61
N LEU A 139 -31.26 14.15 7.39
CA LEU A 139 -31.61 15.29 6.55
C LEU A 139 -33.14 15.37 6.58
N ASP A 140 -33.68 16.56 6.82
CA ASP A 140 -35.11 16.79 6.62
C ASP A 140 -35.48 16.34 5.20
N GLN A 141 -36.61 15.62 5.07
CA GLN A 141 -37.07 14.85 3.91
C GLN A 141 -37.32 15.67 2.62
N ALA A 142 -36.89 16.94 2.54
CA ALA A 142 -37.28 17.84 1.47
C ALA A 142 -36.55 17.62 0.14
N GLU A 143 -35.26 17.25 0.09
CA GLU A 143 -34.53 17.24 -1.19
C GLU A 143 -33.40 16.19 -1.22
N LEU A 144 -33.58 15.10 -1.95
CA LEU A 144 -32.62 13.98 -1.99
C LEU A 144 -31.25 14.34 -2.62
N GLN A 145 -31.18 15.34 -3.50
CA GLN A 145 -29.92 15.84 -4.09
C GLN A 145 -29.22 16.85 -3.18
N ASP A 146 -29.95 17.81 -2.61
CA ASP A 146 -29.41 18.73 -1.59
C ASP A 146 -28.95 17.96 -0.35
N ALA A 147 -29.63 16.87 -0.02
CA ALA A 147 -29.23 15.93 1.03
C ALA A 147 -27.82 15.35 0.81
N ARG A 148 -27.51 14.86 -0.39
CA ARG A 148 -26.20 14.24 -0.68
C ARG A 148 -25.07 15.27 -0.66
N LEU A 149 -25.29 16.43 -1.27
CA LEU A 149 -24.32 17.52 -1.27
C LEU A 149 -24.14 18.12 0.14
N ALA A 150 -25.22 18.33 0.88
CA ALA A 150 -25.16 18.80 2.27
C ALA A 150 -24.42 17.80 3.18
N ARG A 151 -24.64 16.49 3.01
CA ARG A 151 -23.89 15.45 3.72
C ARG A 151 -22.40 15.51 3.37
N PHE A 152 -22.05 15.61 2.09
CA PHE A 152 -20.66 15.76 1.65
C PHE A 152 -20.01 17.00 2.26
N SER A 153 -20.71 18.14 2.25
CA SER A 153 -20.24 19.40 2.83
C SER A 153 -20.03 19.30 4.34
N ARG A 154 -20.92 18.63 5.08
CA ARG A 154 -20.74 18.38 6.52
C ARG A 154 -19.53 17.51 6.82
N ILE A 155 -19.39 16.38 6.11
CA ILE A 155 -18.22 15.51 6.25
C ILE A 155 -16.92 16.27 5.93
N SER A 156 -16.93 17.05 4.85
CA SER A 156 -15.79 17.88 4.46
C SER A 156 -15.44 18.92 5.53
N ALA A 157 -16.45 19.53 6.16
CA ALA A 157 -16.24 20.48 7.26
C ALA A 157 -15.66 19.80 8.51
N ASP A 158 -16.09 18.59 8.84
CA ASP A 158 -15.51 17.82 9.95
C ASP A 158 -14.07 17.36 9.66
N ILE A 159 -13.78 16.92 8.42
CA ILE A 159 -12.40 16.62 8.00
C ILE A 159 -11.53 17.87 8.15
N LYS A 160 -12.01 19.03 7.68
CA LYS A 160 -11.30 20.31 7.84
C LYS A 160 -11.08 20.66 9.30
N ARG A 161 -12.10 20.51 10.14
CA ARG A 161 -12.00 20.76 11.58
C ARG A 161 -10.95 19.86 12.24
N ALA A 162 -10.87 18.59 11.85
CA ALA A 162 -9.84 17.69 12.34
C ALA A 162 -8.43 18.07 11.85
N ASN A 163 -8.30 18.46 10.57
CA ASN A 163 -7.03 18.91 9.99
C ASN A 163 -6.46 20.15 10.69
N ASP A 164 -7.34 21.08 11.11
CA ASP A 164 -6.95 22.36 11.70
C ASP A 164 -6.71 22.28 13.23
N ASP A 165 -7.12 21.19 13.90
CA ASP A 165 -6.96 21.01 15.35
C ASP A 165 -5.56 20.43 15.67
N PRO A 166 -4.64 21.23 16.27
CA PRO A 166 -3.28 20.77 16.57
C PRO A 166 -3.23 19.70 17.67
N THR A 167 -4.33 19.47 18.38
CA THR A 167 -4.43 18.42 19.41
C THR A 167 -4.79 17.06 18.83
N ILE A 168 -5.18 16.99 17.56
CA ILE A 168 -5.48 15.75 16.85
C ILE A 168 -4.21 15.22 16.19
N ASP A 169 -3.86 13.98 16.52
CA ASP A 169 -2.71 13.27 15.97
C ASP A 169 -3.06 12.34 14.82
N GLY A 170 -4.34 12.04 14.63
CA GLY A 170 -4.81 11.14 13.59
C GLY A 170 -6.28 11.29 13.27
N LEU A 171 -6.63 11.07 12.00
CA LEU A 171 -7.97 11.03 11.47
C LEU A 171 -8.16 9.73 10.68
N ILE A 172 -9.19 8.96 11.05
CA ILE A 172 -9.72 7.83 10.27
C ILE A 172 -11.13 8.17 9.82
N VAL A 173 -11.43 7.93 8.54
CA VAL A 173 -12.78 8.11 7.97
C VAL A 173 -13.30 6.73 7.55
N TYR A 174 -14.43 6.31 8.11
CA TYR A 174 -14.96 4.96 7.85
C TYR A 174 -15.66 4.90 6.49
N PHE A 175 -14.92 4.48 5.47
CA PHE A 175 -15.42 4.24 4.11
C PHE A 175 -16.00 2.82 3.94
N PRO A 176 -16.86 2.60 2.92
CA PRO A 176 -17.41 3.59 1.98
C PRO A 176 -18.53 4.45 2.60
N ILE A 177 -18.67 5.70 2.12
CA ILE A 177 -19.75 6.60 2.53
C ILE A 177 -20.71 6.81 1.36
N PHE A 178 -20.17 7.28 0.24
CA PHE A 178 -20.90 7.55 -0.99
C PHE A 178 -20.61 6.54 -2.09
N GLY A 179 -19.45 5.87 -2.01
CA GLY A 179 -18.83 5.13 -3.10
C GLY A 179 -18.26 6.03 -4.20
N GLY A 180 -17.33 5.50 -4.98
CA GLY A 180 -16.76 6.16 -6.16
C GLY A 180 -16.10 7.51 -5.85
N SER A 181 -16.25 8.45 -6.80
CA SER A 181 -15.49 9.71 -6.84
C SER A 181 -15.71 10.66 -5.66
N LEU A 182 -16.87 10.59 -4.98
CA LEU A 182 -17.11 11.41 -3.79
C LEU A 182 -16.28 10.94 -2.60
N ASP A 183 -16.13 9.63 -2.40
CA ASP A 183 -15.23 9.11 -1.37
C ASP A 183 -13.78 9.45 -1.69
N ASP A 184 -13.39 9.44 -2.97
CA ASP A 184 -12.05 9.85 -3.41
C ASP A 184 -11.78 11.34 -3.18
N ALA A 185 -12.78 12.19 -3.40
CA ALA A 185 -12.72 13.60 -3.06
C ALA A 185 -12.52 13.80 -1.55
N LEU A 186 -13.29 13.08 -0.71
CA LEU A 186 -13.11 13.12 0.75
C LEU A 186 -11.72 12.67 1.19
N ARG A 187 -11.16 11.60 0.60
CA ARG A 187 -9.79 11.15 0.90
C ARG A 187 -8.74 12.22 0.61
N THR A 188 -8.94 12.98 -0.45
CA THR A 188 -8.04 14.08 -0.84
C THR A 188 -8.07 15.23 0.17
N LEU A 189 -9.18 15.41 0.90
CA LEU A 189 -9.31 16.43 1.95
C LEU A 189 -8.60 16.06 3.26
N ILE A 190 -8.33 14.78 3.52
CA ILE A 190 -7.64 14.34 4.74
C ILE A 190 -6.19 14.83 4.68
N SER A 191 -5.74 15.60 5.67
CA SER A 191 -4.35 16.08 5.69
C SER A 191 -3.38 14.90 5.82
N PRO A 192 -2.34 14.80 4.97
CA PRO A 192 -1.30 13.76 5.08
C PRO A 192 -0.57 13.74 6.43
N LEU A 193 -0.66 14.83 7.20
CA LEU A 193 -0.06 14.95 8.53
C LEU A 193 -0.85 14.24 9.64
N ILE A 194 -2.12 13.89 9.39
CA ILE A 194 -2.97 13.14 10.33
C ILE A 194 -3.65 11.94 9.68
N ASP A 195 -3.30 11.60 8.43
CA ASP A 195 -3.86 10.47 7.69
C ASP A 195 -3.36 9.11 8.20
N VAL A 196 -3.93 8.63 9.31
CA VAL A 196 -3.46 7.39 9.97
C VAL A 196 -3.78 6.12 9.18
N GLU A 197 -4.74 6.18 8.27
CA GLU A 197 -5.02 5.06 7.36
C GLU A 197 -4.12 5.06 6.12
N GLY A 198 -3.48 6.18 5.81
CA GLY A 198 -2.61 6.34 4.64
C GLY A 198 -3.39 6.31 3.33
N VAL A 199 -4.59 6.89 3.29
CA VAL A 199 -5.52 6.84 2.13
C VAL A 199 -5.51 8.10 1.28
N ASN A 200 -4.91 9.19 1.76
CA ASN A 200 -4.69 10.37 0.95
C ASN A 200 -3.71 10.01 -0.20
N PRO A 201 -3.92 10.49 -1.44
CA PRO A 201 -3.01 10.22 -2.56
C PRO A 201 -1.54 10.57 -2.27
N GLU A 202 -1.29 11.62 -1.48
CA GLU A 202 0.05 12.02 -1.06
C GLU A 202 0.69 11.00 -0.10
N SER A 203 -0.08 10.49 0.86
CA SER A 203 0.35 9.42 1.77
C SER A 203 0.63 8.12 1.01
N LEU A 204 -0.23 7.76 0.06
CA LEU A 204 -0.10 6.55 -0.75
C LEU A 204 1.14 6.56 -1.63
N ARG A 205 1.58 7.72 -2.10
CA ARG A 205 2.72 7.87 -3.03
C ARG A 205 3.96 7.11 -2.59
N THR A 206 4.28 7.08 -1.28
CA THR A 206 5.48 6.39 -0.79
C THR A 206 5.35 4.86 -0.90
N SER A 207 4.15 4.31 -0.74
CA SER A 207 3.89 2.86 -0.90
C SER A 207 4.22 2.34 -2.31
N TYR A 208 4.18 3.22 -3.32
CA TYR A 208 4.51 2.87 -4.70
C TYR A 208 6.00 2.84 -5.00
N SER A 209 6.84 3.46 -4.17
CA SER A 209 8.26 3.66 -4.47
C SER A 209 9.20 3.07 -3.43
N VAL A 210 8.75 2.87 -2.19
CA VAL A 210 9.61 2.44 -1.09
C VAL A 210 9.09 1.15 -0.48
N PRO A 211 9.88 0.05 -0.46
CA PRO A 211 9.47 -1.18 0.18
C PRO A 211 9.30 -0.98 1.69
N PRO A 212 8.25 -1.56 2.31
CA PRO A 212 8.02 -1.43 3.74
C PRO A 212 9.17 -2.02 4.55
N ALA A 213 9.75 -1.21 5.43
CA ALA A 213 10.83 -1.63 6.29
C ALA A 213 10.36 -2.66 7.33
N PRO A 214 11.28 -3.45 7.93
CA PRO A 214 10.95 -4.25 9.10
C PRO A 214 10.52 -3.31 10.23
N LEU A 215 9.47 -3.67 10.98
CA LEU A 215 8.81 -2.80 11.96
C LEU A 215 9.74 -2.02 12.91
N LEU A 216 10.82 -2.64 13.40
CA LEU A 216 11.76 -1.97 14.32
C LEU A 216 12.60 -0.88 13.65
N HIS A 217 12.72 -0.90 12.33
CA HIS A 217 13.42 0.13 11.56
C HIS A 217 12.50 1.33 11.29
N GLU A 218 11.19 1.11 11.09
CA GLU A 218 10.20 2.19 10.92
C GLU A 218 10.04 3.08 12.16
N LEU A 219 10.35 2.55 13.34
CA LEU A 219 10.20 3.24 14.63
C LEU A 219 11.54 3.70 15.24
N LYS A 220 12.66 3.51 14.54
CA LYS A 220 13.93 4.14 14.92
C LYS A 220 13.81 5.64 14.61
N THR A 221 13.49 6.41 15.65
CA THR A 221 13.54 7.87 15.64
C THR A 221 14.97 8.41 15.77
N GLU A 222 15.95 7.53 15.99
CA GLU A 222 17.37 7.88 16.10
C GLU A 222 18.09 7.51 14.79
N ILE A 223 18.28 8.52 13.95
CA ILE A 223 19.27 8.48 12.87
C ILE A 223 20.65 8.52 13.54
N PRO A 224 21.57 7.58 13.28
CA PRO A 224 22.96 7.75 13.68
C PRO A 224 23.48 9.05 13.08
N LYS A 225 23.86 10.02 13.93
CA LYS A 225 24.31 11.36 13.52
C LYS A 225 25.57 11.37 12.63
N ASP A 226 26.21 10.22 12.45
CA ASP A 226 27.56 10.08 11.89
C ASP A 226 27.66 9.13 10.67
N ASP A 227 26.57 8.82 9.95
CA ASP A 227 26.66 8.12 8.66
C ASP A 227 26.65 9.11 7.48
N PRO A 228 27.83 9.46 6.91
CA PRO A 228 27.95 10.40 5.80
C PRO A 228 27.39 9.89 4.46
N THR A 229 26.81 8.69 4.43
CA THR A 229 26.13 8.14 3.23
C THR A 229 24.62 8.40 3.20
N THR A 230 24.05 8.96 4.27
CA THR A 230 22.60 9.19 4.41
C THR A 230 22.25 10.68 4.39
N ASP A 231 22.35 11.31 3.22
CA ASP A 231 21.97 12.72 2.98
C ASP A 231 20.46 13.02 3.10
N ARG A 232 19.68 12.10 3.68
CA ARG A 232 18.29 12.35 4.07
C ARG A 232 18.08 11.78 5.46
N PRO A 233 17.48 12.52 6.40
CA PRO A 233 16.87 11.85 7.54
C PRO A 233 15.93 10.79 6.97
N GLU A 234 16.07 9.53 7.37
CA GLU A 234 15.11 8.49 7.01
C GLU A 234 13.77 8.90 7.64
N GLU A 235 13.00 9.75 6.94
CA GLU A 235 11.72 10.24 7.39
C GLU A 235 10.84 9.02 7.64
N ALA A 236 10.37 8.85 8.89
CA ALA A 236 9.48 7.76 9.24
C ALA A 236 8.30 7.71 8.24
N ILE A 237 8.16 6.58 7.54
CA ILE A 237 7.25 6.46 6.41
C ILE A 237 5.87 6.03 6.90
N ASN A 238 4.84 6.75 6.46
CA ASN A 238 3.45 6.32 6.60
C ASN A 238 3.09 5.40 5.42
N TYR A 239 2.62 4.19 5.71
CA TYR A 239 2.08 3.25 4.73
C TYR A 239 0.59 3.02 4.99
N PRO A 240 -0.21 2.71 3.94
CA PRO A 240 -1.61 2.41 4.12
C PRO A 240 -1.81 1.20 5.04
N CYS A 241 -2.66 1.33 6.06
CA CYS A 241 -2.68 0.42 7.20
C CYS A 241 -3.07 -1.02 6.82
N THR A 242 -3.96 -1.21 5.83
CA THR A 242 -4.40 -2.54 5.39
C THR A 242 -3.33 -3.28 4.58
N PRO A 243 -2.72 -2.68 3.54
CA PRO A 243 -1.51 -3.23 2.92
C PRO A 243 -0.38 -3.50 3.91
N LEU A 244 -0.12 -2.56 4.84
CA LEU A 244 0.91 -2.75 5.87
C LEU A 244 0.59 -3.94 6.78
N ALA A 245 -0.67 -4.13 7.16
CA ALA A 245 -1.10 -5.27 7.96
C ALA A 245 -0.85 -6.62 7.26
N VAL A 246 -1.09 -6.69 5.94
CA VAL A 246 -0.72 -7.87 5.14
C VAL A 246 0.77 -8.12 5.20
N VAL A 247 1.58 -7.08 5.00
CA VAL A 247 3.04 -7.19 5.08
C VAL A 247 3.49 -7.66 6.46
N ARG A 248 2.88 -7.16 7.55
CA ARG A 248 3.17 -7.65 8.91
C ARG A 248 2.79 -9.10 9.12
N CYS A 249 1.69 -9.56 8.52
CA CYS A 249 1.34 -10.97 8.52
C CYS A 249 2.41 -11.79 7.77
N LEU A 250 2.81 -11.38 6.57
CA LEU A 250 3.83 -12.09 5.79
C LEU A 250 5.20 -12.10 6.47
N GLN A 251 5.64 -10.97 7.04
CA GLN A 251 6.90 -10.87 7.80
C GLN A 251 6.91 -11.70 9.09
N SER A 252 5.74 -12.10 9.59
CA SER A 252 5.65 -12.99 10.76
C SER A 252 5.81 -14.47 10.42
N ILE A 253 5.71 -14.82 9.13
CA ILE A 253 5.82 -16.19 8.65
C ILE A 253 7.30 -16.51 8.43
N GLU A 254 7.77 -17.55 9.11
CA GLU A 254 9.16 -18.00 8.99
C GLU A 254 9.49 -18.39 7.55
N GLY A 255 10.64 -17.91 7.06
CA GLY A 255 11.11 -18.17 5.70
C GLY A 255 10.33 -17.46 4.58
N MET A 256 9.31 -16.64 4.90
CA MET A 256 8.58 -15.89 3.89
C MET A 256 9.39 -14.71 3.34
N TYR A 257 9.89 -13.86 4.24
CA TYR A 257 10.84 -12.80 3.94
C TYR A 257 12.27 -13.31 4.20
N ASP A 258 13.13 -13.24 3.19
CA ASP A 258 14.55 -13.53 3.36
C ASP A 258 15.26 -12.32 3.98
N MET A 259 15.31 -12.31 5.30
CA MET A 259 15.91 -11.22 6.09
C MET A 259 17.44 -11.14 5.95
N SER A 260 18.09 -12.11 5.30
CA SER A 260 19.52 -12.01 4.95
C SER A 260 19.77 -11.03 3.79
N LYS A 261 18.74 -10.72 3.01
CA LYS A 261 18.80 -9.78 1.89
C LYS A 261 18.44 -8.35 2.31
N PRO A 262 18.98 -7.34 1.61
CA PRO A 262 18.59 -5.95 1.83
C PRO A 262 17.09 -5.74 1.54
N ALA A 263 16.54 -4.66 2.10
CA ALA A 263 15.19 -4.24 1.75
C ALA A 263 15.06 -4.06 0.24
N GLY A 264 13.96 -4.54 -0.31
CA GLY A 264 13.68 -4.51 -1.74
C GLY A 264 14.00 -5.82 -2.47
N GLN A 265 14.63 -6.79 -1.79
CA GLN A 265 14.99 -8.10 -2.38
C GLN A 265 14.52 -9.29 -1.53
N ARG A 266 13.72 -9.05 -0.49
CA ARG A 266 13.40 -10.09 0.50
C ARG A 266 12.34 -11.08 0.02
N LEU A 267 11.60 -10.74 -1.03
CA LEU A 267 10.61 -11.59 -1.69
C LEU A 267 11.06 -12.04 -3.08
N THR A 268 12.35 -11.92 -3.43
CA THR A 268 12.87 -12.40 -4.73
C THR A 268 12.47 -13.85 -4.98
N GLY A 269 11.84 -14.09 -6.13
CA GLY A 269 11.40 -15.41 -6.56
C GLY A 269 10.05 -15.85 -6.00
N LYS A 270 9.40 -15.04 -5.16
CA LYS A 270 8.02 -15.28 -4.72
C LYS A 270 7.03 -14.79 -5.77
N ILE A 271 6.02 -15.61 -6.04
CA ILE A 271 4.88 -15.25 -6.89
C ILE A 271 3.68 -14.91 -6.00
N VAL A 272 3.12 -13.73 -6.19
CA VAL A 272 1.97 -13.22 -5.44
C VAL A 272 0.80 -12.98 -6.37
N THR A 273 -0.36 -13.52 -6.03
CA THR A 273 -1.63 -13.13 -6.67
C THR A 273 -2.45 -12.25 -5.73
N ILE A 274 -2.87 -11.08 -6.22
CA ILE A 274 -3.78 -10.18 -5.52
C ILE A 274 -5.06 -10.08 -6.32
N LEU A 275 -6.18 -10.47 -5.70
CA LEU A 275 -7.53 -10.38 -6.24
C LEU A 275 -8.21 -9.14 -5.65
N ASN A 276 -7.79 -7.97 -6.13
CA ASN A 276 -8.33 -6.64 -5.85
C ASN A 276 -7.34 -5.62 -6.44
N ARG A 277 -7.84 -4.54 -7.05
CA ARG A 277 -7.00 -3.44 -7.53
C ARG A 277 -7.55 -2.06 -7.14
N SER A 278 -8.14 -1.96 -5.95
CA SER A 278 -8.58 -0.66 -5.41
C SER A 278 -7.39 0.26 -5.14
N GLU A 279 -7.63 1.57 -5.19
CA GLU A 279 -6.61 2.60 -4.95
C GLU A 279 -6.07 2.59 -3.51
N THR A 280 -6.87 2.13 -2.54
CA THR A 280 -6.51 2.14 -1.12
C THR A 280 -5.91 0.83 -0.60
N VAL A 281 -6.14 -0.30 -1.29
CA VAL A 281 -5.68 -1.62 -0.83
C VAL A 281 -4.91 -2.36 -1.92
N GLY A 282 -5.58 -2.76 -3.00
CA GLY A 282 -5.00 -3.67 -3.98
C GLY A 282 -3.77 -3.12 -4.69
N ARG A 283 -3.84 -1.89 -5.20
CA ARG A 283 -2.73 -1.23 -5.90
C ARG A 283 -1.52 -0.93 -5.02
N PRO A 284 -1.67 -0.27 -3.86
CA PRO A 284 -0.53 -0.01 -2.99
C PRO A 284 0.10 -1.31 -2.48
N LEU A 285 -0.71 -2.33 -2.13
CA LEU A 285 -0.19 -3.63 -1.74
C LEU A 285 0.60 -4.30 -2.87
N SER A 286 0.10 -4.22 -4.10
CA SER A 286 0.79 -4.78 -5.27
C SER A 286 2.16 -4.14 -5.45
N ALA A 287 2.24 -2.81 -5.35
CA ALA A 287 3.49 -2.09 -5.47
C ALA A 287 4.45 -2.37 -4.30
N MET A 288 3.96 -2.39 -3.06
CA MET A 288 4.77 -2.69 -1.87
C MET A 288 5.45 -4.06 -1.95
N LEU A 289 4.73 -5.09 -2.44
CA LEU A 289 5.28 -6.44 -2.60
C LEU A 289 6.21 -6.55 -3.82
N ALA A 290 5.87 -5.90 -4.94
CA ALA A 290 6.75 -5.84 -6.12
C ALA A 290 8.06 -5.11 -5.82
N ASN A 291 8.01 -4.05 -5.00
CA ASN A 291 9.18 -3.33 -4.52
C ASN A 291 10.09 -4.19 -3.63
N GLU A 292 9.60 -5.29 -3.06
CA GLU A 292 10.39 -6.33 -2.38
C GLU A 292 10.87 -7.45 -3.35
N SER A 293 10.85 -7.20 -4.66
CA SER A 293 11.23 -8.11 -5.75
C SER A 293 10.33 -9.35 -5.92
N ALA A 294 9.10 -9.31 -5.40
CA ALA A 294 8.09 -10.31 -5.74
C ALA A 294 7.59 -10.10 -7.19
N THR A 295 7.19 -11.18 -7.85
CA THR A 295 6.36 -11.09 -9.06
C THR A 295 4.90 -11.04 -8.63
N VAL A 296 4.21 -9.94 -8.91
CA VAL A 296 2.84 -9.71 -8.44
C VAL A 296 1.86 -9.70 -9.61
N TYR A 297 0.91 -10.61 -9.58
CA TYR A 297 -0.25 -10.65 -10.47
C TYR A 297 -1.44 -9.96 -9.79
N SER A 298 -1.71 -8.73 -10.20
CA SER A 298 -2.79 -7.88 -9.67
C SER A 298 -4.00 -7.96 -10.60
N PHE A 299 -4.99 -8.73 -10.19
CA PHE A 299 -6.24 -8.90 -10.92
C PHE A 299 -7.27 -7.84 -10.50
N ASP A 300 -7.96 -7.33 -11.50
CA ASP A 300 -9.21 -6.57 -11.39
C ASP A 300 -10.32 -7.31 -12.13
N ILE A 301 -11.50 -6.70 -12.26
CA ILE A 301 -12.69 -7.30 -12.91
C ILE A 301 -12.35 -7.79 -14.32
N ASP A 302 -11.73 -6.94 -15.15
CA ASP A 302 -11.53 -7.22 -16.59
C ASP A 302 -10.05 -7.24 -17.02
N THR A 303 -9.12 -6.83 -16.16
CA THR A 303 -7.71 -6.70 -16.55
C THR A 303 -6.75 -7.25 -15.49
N LEU A 304 -5.57 -7.64 -15.96
CA LEU A 304 -4.45 -8.14 -15.17
C LEU A 304 -3.27 -7.19 -15.31
N HIS A 305 -2.71 -6.76 -14.19
CA HIS A 305 -1.42 -6.08 -14.14
C HIS A 305 -0.37 -7.03 -13.55
N ILE A 306 0.78 -7.16 -14.23
CA ILE A 306 1.93 -7.92 -13.73
C ILE A 306 3.00 -6.92 -13.31
N LEU A 307 3.33 -6.90 -12.02
CA LEU A 307 4.34 -6.03 -11.44
C LEU A 307 5.59 -6.84 -11.07
N SER A 308 6.75 -6.31 -11.39
CA SER A 308 8.05 -6.92 -11.02
C SER A 308 9.10 -5.83 -10.92
N SER A 309 9.86 -5.79 -9.82
CA SER A 309 11.09 -5.01 -9.75
C SER A 309 12.24 -5.89 -10.27
N HIS A 310 12.83 -5.52 -11.41
CA HIS A 310 14.05 -6.18 -11.88
C HIS A 310 15.28 -5.48 -11.29
N SER A 311 15.86 -6.10 -10.26
CA SER A 311 17.10 -5.66 -9.62
C SER A 311 18.37 -5.94 -10.45
N SER A 312 18.26 -6.42 -11.70
CA SER A 312 19.39 -6.98 -12.46
C SER A 312 20.01 -6.05 -13.53
N VAL A 313 19.58 -4.79 -13.64
CA VAL A 313 20.27 -3.83 -14.53
C VAL A 313 20.90 -2.73 -13.69
N SER A 314 22.22 -2.81 -13.51
CA SER A 314 23.05 -1.71 -13.02
C SER A 314 23.02 -0.57 -14.04
N LEU A 315 21.97 0.24 -14.02
CA LEU A 315 21.93 1.56 -14.65
C LEU A 315 22.09 2.60 -13.55
N SER A 316 23.18 3.33 -13.66
CA SER A 316 23.59 4.43 -12.79
C SER A 316 22.44 5.37 -12.38
N ALA A 317 22.39 5.69 -11.09
CA ALA A 317 21.77 6.86 -10.46
C ALA A 317 20.23 6.99 -10.41
N ALA A 318 19.45 6.00 -10.87
CA ALA A 318 18.00 5.97 -10.66
C ALA A 318 17.62 4.61 -10.02
N GLY A 319 16.94 4.63 -8.87
CA GLY A 319 16.71 3.46 -8.00
C GLY A 319 15.88 2.30 -8.61
N PRO A 320 15.43 1.33 -7.80
CA PRO A 320 14.70 0.16 -8.30
C PRO A 320 13.39 0.60 -8.99
N HIS A 321 13.32 0.45 -10.30
CA HIS A 321 12.12 0.75 -11.09
C HIS A 321 11.20 -0.48 -11.12
N CYS A 322 9.94 -0.31 -10.69
CA CYS A 322 8.90 -1.33 -10.85
C CYS A 322 8.48 -1.38 -12.33
N LEU A 323 8.70 -2.51 -13.00
CA LEU A 323 8.15 -2.77 -14.34
C LEU A 323 6.69 -3.21 -14.19
N MET A 324 5.82 -2.71 -15.07
CA MET A 324 4.41 -3.08 -15.14
C MET A 324 4.05 -3.49 -16.57
N ALA A 325 3.48 -4.69 -16.71
CA ALA A 325 2.78 -5.12 -17.92
C ALA A 325 1.27 -5.12 -17.66
N VAL A 326 0.50 -4.60 -18.61
CA VAL A 326 -0.98 -4.53 -18.54
C VAL A 326 -1.56 -5.43 -19.61
N HIS A 327 -2.45 -6.33 -19.21
CA HIS A 327 -3.13 -7.27 -20.08
C HIS A 327 -4.64 -7.22 -19.87
N ASP A 328 -5.40 -7.26 -20.96
CA ASP A 328 -6.84 -7.52 -20.91
C ASP A 328 -7.07 -9.04 -20.73
N LEU A 329 -7.94 -9.42 -19.80
CA LEU A 329 -8.22 -10.84 -19.50
C LEU A 329 -8.85 -11.58 -20.69
N SER A 330 -9.47 -10.87 -21.62
CA SER A 330 -10.03 -11.43 -22.86
C SER A 330 -8.98 -11.66 -23.96
N SER A 331 -7.78 -11.10 -23.81
CA SER A 331 -6.73 -11.19 -24.84
C SER A 331 -6.15 -12.60 -24.94
N ALA A 332 -5.95 -13.07 -26.17
CA ALA A 332 -5.30 -14.35 -26.44
C ALA A 332 -3.86 -14.35 -25.87
N GLY A 333 -3.56 -15.32 -25.00
CA GLY A 333 -2.26 -15.43 -24.31
C GLY A 333 -2.16 -14.69 -22.97
N CYS A 334 -3.22 -13.99 -22.53
CA CYS A 334 -3.30 -13.48 -21.17
C CYS A 334 -3.38 -14.65 -20.16
N PRO A 335 -2.56 -14.66 -19.10
CA PRO A 335 -2.64 -15.66 -18.04
C PRO A 335 -4.04 -15.69 -17.41
N LYS A 336 -4.66 -16.87 -17.37
CA LYS A 336 -5.94 -17.03 -16.68
C LYS A 336 -5.72 -17.03 -15.17
N ARG A 337 -6.66 -16.43 -14.44
CA ARG A 337 -6.63 -16.37 -12.98
C ARG A 337 -6.33 -17.72 -12.33
N ASP A 338 -7.02 -18.76 -12.75
CA ASP A 338 -6.90 -20.09 -12.14
C ASP A 338 -5.51 -20.72 -12.38
N ASP A 339 -4.89 -20.47 -13.54
CA ASP A 339 -3.53 -20.93 -13.83
C ASP A 339 -2.50 -20.20 -12.95
N VAL A 340 -2.69 -18.90 -12.74
CA VAL A 340 -1.81 -18.08 -11.89
C VAL A 340 -1.97 -18.45 -10.41
N LEU A 341 -3.19 -18.72 -9.95
CA LEU A 341 -3.45 -19.23 -8.58
C LEU A 341 -2.71 -20.55 -8.33
N GLY A 342 -2.63 -21.42 -9.35
CA GLY A 342 -1.98 -22.72 -9.26
C GLY A 342 -0.46 -22.67 -9.09
N VAL A 343 0.16 -21.51 -9.32
CA VAL A 343 1.61 -21.29 -9.18
C VAL A 343 2.01 -20.25 -8.14
N SER A 344 1.04 -19.56 -7.55
CA SER A 344 1.29 -18.48 -6.60
C SER A 344 1.70 -19.01 -5.22
N ASP A 345 2.80 -18.49 -4.67
CA ASP A 345 3.22 -18.78 -3.29
C ASP A 345 2.33 -18.06 -2.28
N ILE A 346 1.82 -16.88 -2.64
CA ILE A 346 0.95 -16.05 -1.81
C ILE A 346 -0.30 -15.68 -2.60
N VAL A 347 -1.48 -15.86 -2.02
CA VAL A 347 -2.76 -15.43 -2.58
C VAL A 347 -3.46 -14.51 -1.58
N ILE A 348 -3.71 -13.27 -1.98
CA ILE A 348 -4.40 -12.25 -1.18
C ILE A 348 -5.70 -11.87 -1.88
N SER A 349 -6.81 -11.88 -1.15
CA SER A 349 -8.11 -11.49 -1.69
C SER A 349 -8.78 -10.42 -0.86
N ALA A 350 -9.33 -9.41 -1.53
CA ALA A 350 -10.09 -8.31 -0.94
C ALA A 350 -11.30 -7.96 -1.81
N VAL A 351 -12.00 -8.96 -2.34
CA VAL A 351 -13.14 -8.74 -3.23
C VAL A 351 -14.38 -8.47 -2.38
N PRO A 352 -15.01 -7.29 -2.46
CA PRO A 352 -16.16 -6.92 -1.62
C PRO A 352 -17.47 -7.53 -2.17
N SER A 353 -17.48 -8.84 -2.42
CA SER A 353 -18.63 -9.56 -2.94
C SER A 353 -18.83 -10.87 -2.17
N ARG A 354 -20.01 -11.04 -1.57
CA ARG A 354 -20.39 -12.24 -0.82
C ARG A 354 -20.39 -13.51 -1.68
N GLY A 355 -20.63 -13.37 -2.98
CA GLY A 355 -20.66 -14.49 -3.92
C GLY A 355 -19.29 -14.84 -4.52
N PHE A 356 -18.24 -14.07 -4.22
CA PHE A 356 -16.92 -14.31 -4.76
C PHE A 356 -16.15 -15.31 -3.90
N ILE A 357 -15.84 -16.47 -4.46
CA ILE A 357 -15.11 -17.55 -3.81
C ILE A 357 -13.99 -18.06 -4.72
N ILE A 358 -12.81 -18.25 -4.12
CA ILE A 358 -11.61 -18.81 -4.73
C ILE A 358 -11.63 -20.32 -4.46
N PRO A 359 -11.74 -21.16 -5.52
CA PRO A 359 -11.81 -22.59 -5.34
C PRO A 359 -10.50 -23.16 -4.79
N THR A 360 -10.55 -23.98 -3.73
CA THR A 360 -9.34 -24.58 -3.13
C THR A 360 -8.51 -25.35 -4.16
N ARG A 361 -9.15 -26.06 -5.09
CA ARG A 361 -8.49 -26.82 -6.17
C ARG A 361 -7.60 -25.97 -7.10
N ASN A 362 -7.82 -24.66 -7.16
CA ASN A 362 -7.07 -23.74 -8.01
C ASN A 362 -5.80 -23.22 -7.31
N LEU A 363 -5.65 -23.45 -6.00
CA LEU A 363 -4.50 -22.96 -5.24
C LEU A 363 -3.30 -23.87 -5.45
N LYS A 364 -2.10 -23.28 -5.52
CA LYS A 364 -0.85 -24.00 -5.38
C LYS A 364 -0.81 -24.74 -4.04
N GLN A 365 -0.25 -25.94 -4.04
CA GLN A 365 0.08 -26.65 -2.81
C GLN A 365 1.04 -25.83 -1.94
N ASP A 366 0.77 -25.75 -0.65
CA ASP A 366 1.52 -25.02 0.37
C ASP A 366 1.45 -23.48 0.26
N ALA A 367 0.54 -22.94 -0.55
CA ALA A 367 0.35 -21.50 -0.67
C ALA A 367 -0.03 -20.83 0.65
N VAL A 368 0.37 -19.58 0.85
CA VAL A 368 -0.13 -18.74 1.94
C VAL A 368 -1.31 -17.93 1.45
N CYS A 369 -2.46 -18.08 2.11
CA CYS A 369 -3.70 -17.41 1.75
C CYS A 369 -4.07 -16.33 2.79
N ILE A 370 -4.45 -15.13 2.33
CA ILE A 370 -4.86 -14.03 3.20
C ILE A 370 -6.18 -13.45 2.69
N ASN A 371 -7.19 -13.43 3.55
CA ASN A 371 -8.48 -12.82 3.29
C ASN A 371 -8.58 -11.44 3.96
N LEU A 372 -8.97 -10.44 3.18
CA LEU A 372 -9.20 -9.07 3.62
C LEU A 372 -10.66 -8.64 3.52
N ALA A 373 -11.50 -9.40 2.81
CA ALA A 373 -12.93 -9.14 2.72
C ALA A 373 -13.64 -9.45 4.04
N GLY A 374 -14.80 -8.82 4.27
CA GLY A 374 -15.59 -9.02 5.49
C GLY A 374 -16.09 -10.48 5.65
N GLU A 375 -16.39 -11.12 4.52
CA GLU A 375 -16.66 -12.55 4.41
C GLU A 375 -15.47 -13.24 3.73
N SER A 376 -15.32 -14.55 3.94
CA SER A 376 -14.23 -15.30 3.31
C SER A 376 -14.40 -15.34 1.80
N ASN A 377 -13.40 -14.89 1.07
CA ASN A 377 -13.29 -15.11 -0.38
C ASN A 377 -12.68 -16.49 -0.74
N PHE A 378 -12.44 -17.37 0.22
CA PHE A 378 -11.87 -18.71 0.01
C PHE A 378 -12.87 -19.79 0.42
N ASP A 379 -12.85 -20.93 -0.27
CA ASP A 379 -13.61 -22.12 0.15
C ASP A 379 -13.29 -22.51 1.61
N SER A 380 -14.24 -23.14 2.28
CA SER A 380 -14.09 -23.56 3.68
C SER A 380 -12.98 -24.60 3.90
N ASP A 381 -12.61 -25.33 2.86
CA ASP A 381 -11.55 -26.34 2.83
C ASP A 381 -10.20 -25.78 2.36
N VAL A 382 -10.00 -24.45 2.33
CA VAL A 382 -8.76 -23.79 1.87
C VAL A 382 -7.47 -24.38 2.49
N LEU A 383 -7.54 -24.85 3.73
CA LEU A 383 -6.41 -25.46 4.44
C LEU A 383 -6.00 -26.84 3.91
N ASP A 384 -6.79 -27.46 3.04
CA ASP A 384 -6.44 -28.71 2.36
C ASP A 384 -5.30 -28.50 1.35
N ARG A 385 -5.03 -27.25 0.95
CA ARG A 385 -3.89 -26.88 0.09
C ARG A 385 -3.03 -25.76 0.64
N ALA A 386 -3.62 -24.76 1.29
CA ALA A 386 -2.88 -23.62 1.81
C ALA A 386 -2.09 -23.98 3.08
N SER A 387 -0.77 -23.72 3.13
CA SER A 387 0.06 -23.96 4.32
C SER A 387 -0.38 -23.12 5.51
N LEU A 388 -0.74 -21.86 5.23
CA LEU A 388 -1.23 -20.90 6.19
C LEU A 388 -2.41 -20.14 5.61
N TYR A 389 -3.43 -19.92 6.45
CA TYR A 389 -4.58 -19.10 6.09
C TYR A 389 -4.86 -18.03 7.14
N ALA A 390 -4.76 -16.77 6.75
CA ALA A 390 -5.20 -15.63 7.56
C ALA A 390 -6.64 -15.25 7.16
N GLU A 391 -7.61 -15.70 7.96
CA GLU A 391 -9.04 -15.45 7.70
C GLU A 391 -9.41 -13.97 7.83
N ARG A 392 -8.77 -13.27 8.77
CA ARG A 392 -8.97 -11.83 9.03
C ARG A 392 -7.69 -11.20 9.52
N VAL A 393 -7.42 -9.97 9.07
CA VAL A 393 -6.25 -9.19 9.51
C VAL A 393 -6.61 -7.90 10.27
N GLY A 394 -7.90 -7.62 10.50
CA GLY A 394 -8.36 -6.33 11.02
C GLY A 394 -7.72 -5.90 12.35
N ALA A 395 -7.42 -6.84 13.24
CA ALA A 395 -6.71 -6.52 14.50
C ALA A 395 -5.27 -6.03 14.26
N VAL A 396 -4.60 -6.52 13.22
CA VAL A 396 -3.28 -6.04 12.77
C VAL A 396 -3.44 -4.65 12.16
N THR A 397 -4.45 -4.45 11.30
CA THR A 397 -4.77 -3.15 10.68
C THR A 397 -4.98 -2.05 11.74
N ILE A 398 -5.81 -2.30 12.75
CA ILE A 398 -6.06 -1.34 13.84
C ILE A 398 -4.79 -1.04 14.64
N THR A 399 -3.88 -2.00 14.78
CA THR A 399 -2.60 -1.77 15.46
C THR A 399 -1.65 -0.94 14.58
N CYS A 400 -1.60 -1.22 13.27
CA CYS A 400 -0.85 -0.42 12.30
C CYS A 400 -1.34 1.04 12.24
N LEU A 401 -2.64 1.27 12.33
CA LEU A 401 -3.23 2.62 12.41
C LEU A 401 -2.67 3.42 13.60
N GLN A 402 -2.56 2.80 14.77
CA GLN A 402 -1.99 3.45 15.96
C GLN A 402 -0.49 3.71 15.82
N VAL A 403 0.23 2.81 15.14
CA VAL A 403 1.66 3.02 14.80
C VAL A 403 1.83 4.19 13.83
N ASN A 404 0.97 4.30 12.80
CA ASN A 404 0.97 5.44 11.88
C ASN A 404 0.75 6.76 12.61
N ALA A 405 -0.14 6.80 13.60
CA ALA A 405 -0.36 7.99 14.42
C ALA A 405 0.92 8.44 15.18
N LEU A 406 1.71 7.50 15.71
CA LEU A 406 3.01 7.82 16.31
C LEU A 406 3.99 8.39 15.27
N ILE A 407 4.08 7.76 14.10
CA ILE A 407 4.95 8.19 13.00
C ILE A 407 4.60 9.61 12.57
N LEU A 408 3.32 9.88 12.34
CA LEU A 408 2.84 11.19 11.90
C LEU A 408 3.06 12.29 12.94
N ARG A 409 2.85 11.99 14.23
CA ARG A 409 3.17 12.92 15.32
C ARG A 409 4.66 13.22 15.39
N ALA A 410 5.53 12.22 15.28
CA ALA A 410 6.97 12.42 15.27
C ALA A 410 7.42 13.31 14.10
N ARG A 411 6.88 13.08 12.89
CA ARG A 411 7.17 13.91 11.70
C ARG A 411 6.80 15.38 11.91
N ARG A 412 5.60 15.66 12.45
CA ARG A 412 5.17 17.04 12.73
C ARG A 412 6.09 17.78 13.69
N GLN A 413 6.62 17.08 14.71
CA GLN A 413 7.56 17.67 15.67
C GLN A 413 8.94 17.97 15.08
N VAL A 414 9.39 17.19 14.09
CA VAL A 414 10.64 17.49 13.36
C VAL A 414 10.44 18.72 12.47
N SER A 415 9.37 18.73 11.67
CA SER A 415 9.07 19.85 10.77
C SER A 415 8.76 21.18 11.48
N SER A 416 8.43 21.19 12.77
CA SER A 416 8.32 22.42 13.55
C SER A 416 9.70 22.94 14.00
N ARG A 417 10.64 22.04 14.34
CA ARG A 417 11.98 22.40 14.80
C ARG A 417 12.86 22.97 13.68
N ASP A 418 12.66 22.54 12.45
CA ASP A 418 13.42 23.06 11.29
C ASP A 418 12.92 24.45 10.81
N ARG A 419 11.80 24.94 11.38
CA ARG A 419 11.21 26.25 11.04
C ARG A 419 11.55 27.36 12.05
N ASP A 420 12.08 26.99 13.22
CA ASP A 420 12.58 27.88 14.26
C ASP A 420 14.10 28.01 14.16
#